data_AF-I0QL44-F1
#
_entry.id   AF-I0QL44-F1
#
_cell.length_a   1.000
_cell.length_b   1.000
_cell.length_c   1.000
_cell.angle_alpha   90.00
_cell.angle_beta   90.00
_cell.angle_gamma   90.00
#
_symmetry.space_group_name_H-M   'P 1'
#
loop_
_entity.id
_entity.type
_entity.pdbx_description
1 polymer ?
#
loop_
_entity_poly.entity_id
_entity_poly.type
_entity_poly.pdbx_seq_one_letter_code
_entity_poly.pdbx_strand_id
1 'polypeptide(L)'
;MLMSKTEYARHCGVSRQTVYDWVKKGDLVLSGQKVDLEATEAKRIKTSYESRWPHRKLDMTWGQALKWIQEHDGKTHAAQNIQARIDRITAAADELGYDVDSIGYNEEETTIAYFRAGEERHEFYENDSIDCAIDRLRYEIFYSAGLCPEEENYWSEAGLTALCLPAKELV
;
A
#
# COMPACT_ATOMS: atom_id res chain seq x y z
N MET A 1 -14.03 -21.85 -4.90
CA MET A 1 -14.17 -23.31 -4.61
C MET A 1 -14.99 -23.52 -3.34
N LEU A 2 -15.98 -24.43 -3.35
CA LEU A 2 -16.84 -24.70 -2.19
C LEU A 2 -16.48 -26.02 -1.49
N MET A 3 -16.19 -25.95 -0.19
CA MET A 3 -15.85 -27.12 0.62
C MET A 3 -16.84 -27.33 1.77
N SER A 4 -17.12 -28.59 2.14
CA SER A 4 -17.76 -28.84 3.43
C SER A 4 -16.84 -28.43 4.57
N LYS A 5 -17.39 -28.14 5.76
CA LYS A 5 -16.59 -27.77 6.95
C LYS A 5 -15.57 -28.86 7.33
N THR A 6 -15.87 -30.13 7.04
CA THR A 6 -14.97 -31.25 7.30
C THR A 6 -13.81 -31.29 6.30
N GLU A 7 -14.09 -31.05 5.03
CA GLU A 7 -13.06 -30.95 3.99
C GLU A 7 -12.15 -29.73 4.24
N TYR A 8 -12.73 -28.59 4.59
CA TYR A 8 -11.99 -27.38 4.95
C TYR A 8 -11.09 -27.59 6.18
N ALA A 9 -11.58 -28.29 7.20
CA ALA A 9 -10.77 -28.65 8.37
C ALA A 9 -9.54 -29.49 7.99
N ARG A 10 -9.71 -30.49 7.10
CA ARG A 10 -8.59 -31.29 6.60
C ARG A 10 -7.63 -30.46 5.75
N HIS A 11 -8.14 -29.60 4.88
CA HIS A 11 -7.35 -28.71 4.04
C HIS A 11 -6.43 -27.80 4.86
N CYS A 12 -6.95 -27.22 5.95
CA CYS A 12 -6.17 -26.37 6.84
C CYS A 12 -5.37 -27.15 7.91
N GLY A 13 -5.47 -28.48 7.97
CA GLY A 13 -4.80 -29.29 9.00
C GLY A 13 -5.31 -29.04 10.43
N VAL A 14 -6.56 -28.59 10.60
CA VAL A 14 -7.15 -28.25 11.90
C VAL A 14 -8.31 -29.16 12.29
N SER A 15 -8.73 -29.10 13.56
CA SER A 15 -9.92 -29.82 14.02
C SER A 15 -11.21 -29.24 13.43
N ARG A 16 -12.25 -30.08 13.31
CA ARG A 16 -13.59 -29.61 12.90
C ARG A 16 -14.16 -28.58 13.89
N GLN A 17 -13.86 -28.71 15.17
CA GLN A 17 -14.34 -27.78 16.20
C GLN A 17 -13.80 -26.36 15.97
N THR A 18 -12.50 -26.26 15.62
CA THR A 18 -11.85 -24.99 15.26
C THR A 18 -12.57 -24.29 14.10
N VAL A 19 -12.97 -25.05 13.07
CA VAL A 19 -13.73 -24.51 11.93
C VAL A 19 -15.12 -24.02 12.37
N TYR A 20 -15.83 -24.74 13.24
CA TYR A 20 -17.11 -24.26 13.76
C TYR A 20 -16.97 -22.97 14.59
N ASP A 21 -15.89 -22.84 15.36
CA ASP A 21 -15.64 -21.64 16.14
C ASP A 21 -15.31 -20.44 15.22
N TRP A 22 -14.56 -20.65 14.13
CA TRP A 22 -14.34 -19.63 13.10
C TRP A 22 -15.63 -19.22 12.39
N VAL A 23 -16.54 -20.17 12.12
CA VAL A 23 -17.88 -19.83 11.60
C VAL A 23 -18.65 -18.96 12.59
N LYS A 24 -18.64 -19.28 13.88
CA LYS A 24 -19.33 -18.49 14.91
C LYS A 24 -18.76 -17.07 15.05
N LYS A 25 -17.44 -16.92 14.92
CA LYS A 25 -16.76 -15.62 14.91
C LYS A 25 -16.99 -14.83 13.62
N GLY A 26 -17.49 -15.49 12.57
CA GLY A 26 -17.69 -14.89 11.26
C GLY A 26 -16.41 -14.84 10.42
N ASP A 27 -15.34 -15.55 10.80
CA ASP A 27 -14.05 -15.53 10.12
C ASP A 27 -14.07 -16.28 8.76
N LEU A 28 -15.10 -17.10 8.52
CA LEU A 28 -15.29 -17.86 7.28
C LEU A 28 -16.51 -17.36 6.52
N VAL A 29 -16.39 -17.24 5.21
CA VAL A 29 -17.52 -16.92 4.32
C VAL A 29 -18.20 -18.23 3.93
N LEU A 30 -19.52 -18.28 4.10
CA LEU A 30 -20.34 -19.45 3.80
C LEU A 30 -21.24 -19.19 2.60
N SER A 31 -21.28 -20.15 1.67
CA SER A 31 -22.31 -20.24 0.64
C SER A 31 -23.25 -21.39 0.99
N GLY A 32 -24.38 -21.05 1.60
CA GLY A 32 -25.29 -22.01 2.23
C GLY A 32 -24.63 -22.75 3.40
N GLN A 33 -24.44 -24.08 3.26
CA GLN A 33 -23.80 -24.90 4.29
C GLN A 33 -22.30 -25.13 4.08
N LYS A 34 -21.76 -24.73 2.92
CA LYS A 34 -20.36 -24.94 2.53
C LYS A 34 -19.53 -23.67 2.78
N VAL A 35 -18.25 -23.87 3.10
CA VAL A 35 -17.25 -22.81 3.17
C VAL A 35 -16.87 -22.43 1.76
N ASP A 36 -16.95 -21.15 1.46
CA ASP A 36 -16.40 -20.59 0.24
C ASP A 36 -14.94 -20.23 0.48
N LEU A 37 -14.03 -21.01 -0.10
CA LEU A 37 -12.59 -20.83 0.11
C LEU A 37 -12.12 -19.48 -0.43
N GLU A 38 -12.50 -19.16 -1.66
CA GLU A 38 -12.05 -17.94 -2.35
C GLU A 38 -12.55 -16.71 -1.61
N ALA A 39 -13.82 -16.68 -1.22
CA ALA A 39 -14.35 -15.55 -0.47
C ALA A 39 -13.76 -15.46 0.96
N THR A 40 -13.43 -16.59 1.60
CA THR A 40 -12.76 -16.60 2.90
C THR A 40 -11.32 -16.09 2.81
N GLU A 41 -10.57 -16.53 1.80
CA GLU A 41 -9.21 -16.08 1.55
C GLU A 41 -9.19 -14.60 1.19
N ALA A 42 -10.07 -14.15 0.29
CA ALA A 42 -10.24 -12.73 -0.03
C ALA A 42 -10.55 -11.89 1.21
N LYS A 43 -11.45 -12.36 2.08
CA LYS A 43 -11.75 -11.70 3.36
C LYS A 43 -10.52 -11.62 4.27
N ARG A 44 -9.76 -12.70 4.41
CA ARG A 44 -8.55 -12.72 5.25
C ARG A 44 -7.48 -11.79 4.73
N ILE A 45 -7.26 -11.79 3.42
CA ILE A 45 -6.33 -10.88 2.74
C ILE A 45 -6.77 -9.43 3.04
N LYS A 46 -8.04 -9.10 2.80
CA LYS A 46 -8.61 -7.78 3.12
C LYS A 46 -8.39 -7.38 4.59
N THR A 47 -8.75 -8.22 5.54
CA THR A 47 -8.56 -7.94 6.97
C THR A 47 -7.08 -7.77 7.34
N SER A 48 -6.18 -8.52 6.69
CA SER A 48 -4.73 -8.36 6.87
C SER A 48 -4.25 -7.00 6.36
N TYR A 49 -4.72 -6.56 5.18
CA TYR A 49 -4.40 -5.24 4.64
C TYR A 49 -4.95 -4.11 5.53
N GLU A 50 -6.21 -4.20 5.95
CA GLU A 50 -6.84 -3.23 6.87
C GLU A 50 -6.10 -3.12 8.21
N SER A 51 -5.55 -4.23 8.71
CA SER A 51 -4.73 -4.22 9.93
C SER A 51 -3.33 -3.64 9.70
N ARG A 52 -2.74 -3.82 8.52
CA ARG A 52 -1.37 -3.38 8.21
C ARG A 52 -1.32 -1.89 7.87
N TRP A 53 -2.29 -1.40 7.11
CA TRP A 53 -2.40 0.02 6.72
C TRP A 53 -3.80 0.57 7.04
N PRO A 54 -4.12 0.81 8.32
CA PRO A 54 -5.45 1.24 8.75
C PRO A 54 -5.87 2.63 8.23
N HIS A 55 -4.92 3.41 7.71
CA HIS A 55 -5.16 4.71 7.09
C HIS A 55 -5.62 4.60 5.63
N ARG A 56 -5.42 3.44 4.97
CA ARG A 56 -5.84 3.22 3.58
C ARG A 56 -7.29 2.74 3.51
N LYS A 57 -8.19 3.65 3.19
CA LYS A 57 -9.66 3.45 3.24
C LYS A 57 -10.36 3.63 1.90
N LEU A 58 -9.65 4.10 0.89
CA LEU A 58 -10.17 4.30 -0.45
C LEU A 58 -10.01 2.99 -1.22
N ASP A 59 -11.12 2.45 -1.70
CA ASP A 59 -11.14 1.27 -2.56
C ASP A 59 -11.02 1.74 -4.01
N MET A 60 -9.85 1.51 -4.62
CA MET A 60 -9.55 1.94 -5.98
C MET A 60 -8.64 0.92 -6.67
N THR A 61 -8.81 0.76 -7.98
CA THR A 61 -7.83 -0.01 -8.76
C THR A 61 -6.53 0.77 -8.91
N TRP A 62 -5.43 0.08 -9.26
CA TRP A 62 -4.17 0.75 -9.59
C TRP A 62 -4.32 1.81 -10.69
N GLY A 63 -5.13 1.52 -11.73
CA GLY A 63 -5.41 2.47 -12.81
C GLY A 63 -6.17 3.71 -12.33
N GLN A 64 -7.13 3.54 -11.42
CA GLN A 64 -7.88 4.65 -10.83
C GLN A 64 -6.98 5.50 -9.92
N ALA A 65 -6.11 4.88 -9.12
CA ALA A 65 -5.15 5.60 -8.27
C ALA A 65 -4.15 6.43 -9.09
N LEU A 66 -3.60 5.86 -10.17
CA LEU A 66 -2.73 6.59 -11.09
C LEU A 66 -3.47 7.80 -11.71
N LYS A 67 -4.70 7.59 -12.20
CA LYS A 67 -5.51 8.66 -12.76
C LYS A 67 -5.79 9.76 -11.73
N TRP A 68 -6.10 9.39 -10.49
CA TRP A 68 -6.30 10.34 -9.41
C TRP A 68 -5.04 11.19 -9.18
N ILE A 69 -3.86 10.58 -9.12
CA ILE A 69 -2.58 11.30 -8.95
C ILE A 69 -2.37 12.27 -10.10
N GLN A 70 -2.54 11.83 -11.35
CA GLN A 70 -2.40 12.69 -12.53
C GLN A 70 -3.38 13.86 -12.53
N GLU A 71 -4.62 13.64 -12.09
CA GLU A 71 -5.62 14.71 -11.96
C GLU A 71 -5.29 15.69 -10.84
N HIS A 72 -4.46 15.31 -9.85
CA HIS A 72 -4.07 16.13 -8.70
C HIS A 72 -2.64 16.68 -8.77
N ASP A 73 -1.85 16.25 -9.74
CA ASP A 73 -0.56 16.84 -10.07
C ASP A 73 -0.71 18.36 -10.28
N GLY A 74 0.23 19.12 -9.72
CA GLY A 74 0.28 20.58 -9.83
C GLY A 74 -0.71 21.34 -8.94
N LYS A 75 -1.51 20.66 -8.10
CA LYS A 75 -2.47 21.32 -7.20
C LYS A 75 -1.92 21.67 -5.81
N THR A 76 -0.79 21.09 -5.41
CA THR A 76 -0.15 21.33 -4.11
C THR A 76 1.15 22.10 -4.27
N HIS A 77 1.52 22.91 -3.27
CA HIS A 77 2.82 23.59 -3.29
C HIS A 77 3.93 22.64 -2.84
N ALA A 78 5.14 22.86 -3.34
CA ALA A 78 6.32 22.12 -2.89
C ALA A 78 6.56 22.34 -1.39
N ALA A 79 6.94 21.28 -0.68
CA ALA A 79 7.29 21.34 0.73
C ALA A 79 8.60 22.14 0.90
N GLN A 80 8.54 23.21 1.70
CA GLN A 80 9.62 24.20 1.78
C GLN A 80 10.66 23.92 2.88
N ASN A 81 10.33 23.08 3.87
CA ASN A 81 11.23 22.73 4.96
C ASN A 81 11.55 21.23 4.96
N ILE A 82 12.68 20.87 5.57
CA ILE A 82 13.21 19.50 5.61
C ILE A 82 12.18 18.53 6.19
N GLN A 83 11.55 18.86 7.32
CA GLN A 83 10.58 17.98 7.96
C GLN A 83 9.38 17.69 7.05
N ALA A 84 8.82 18.72 6.41
CA ALA A 84 7.71 18.55 5.48
C ALA A 84 8.09 17.73 4.24
N ARG A 85 9.35 17.81 3.78
CA ARG A 85 9.86 16.94 2.71
C ARG A 85 10.00 15.48 3.18
N ILE A 86 10.50 15.25 4.40
CA ILE A 86 10.60 13.91 5.02
C ILE A 86 9.20 13.31 5.23
N ASP A 87 8.26 14.08 5.75
CA ASP A 87 6.87 13.63 5.97
C ASP A 87 6.22 13.21 4.65
N ARG A 88 6.48 13.96 3.57
CA ARG A 88 5.99 13.64 2.22
C ARG A 88 6.56 12.32 1.70
N ILE A 89 7.87 12.12 1.71
CA ILE A 89 8.45 10.86 1.23
C ILE A 89 8.00 9.68 2.11
N THR A 90 7.88 9.89 3.42
CA THR A 90 7.36 8.86 4.35
C THR A 90 5.94 8.47 4.00
N ALA A 91 5.04 9.43 3.77
CA ALA A 91 3.67 9.14 3.37
C ALA A 91 3.59 8.46 1.99
N ALA A 92 4.40 8.88 1.03
CA ALA A 92 4.44 8.28 -0.31
C ALA A 92 4.97 6.83 -0.29
N ALA A 93 6.04 6.58 0.48
CA ALA A 93 6.62 5.26 0.64
C ALA A 93 5.68 4.33 1.40
N ASP A 94 5.10 4.80 2.51
CA ASP A 94 4.14 4.03 3.30
C ASP A 94 2.92 3.66 2.45
N GLU A 95 2.44 4.53 1.55
CA GLU A 95 1.33 4.25 0.61
C GLU A 95 1.63 3.09 -0.36
N LEU A 96 2.89 2.87 -0.71
CA LEU A 96 3.34 1.75 -1.54
C LEU A 96 3.90 0.58 -0.70
N GLY A 97 3.82 0.68 0.62
CA GLY A 97 4.20 -0.36 1.56
C GLY A 97 5.71 -0.51 1.75
N TYR A 98 6.43 0.61 1.64
CA TYR A 98 7.85 0.74 1.98
C TYR A 98 8.02 1.48 3.31
N ASP A 99 9.06 1.12 4.05
CA ASP A 99 9.56 1.86 5.20
C ASP A 99 10.63 2.87 4.73
N VAL A 100 10.77 4.01 5.41
CA VAL A 100 11.77 5.05 5.10
C VAL A 100 12.83 5.12 6.19
N ASP A 101 14.08 5.20 5.76
CA ASP A 101 15.24 5.54 6.57
C ASP A 101 15.76 6.92 6.15
N SER A 102 15.54 7.90 7.01
CA SER A 102 15.95 9.29 6.81
C SER A 102 16.98 9.76 7.83
N ILE A 103 17.65 8.83 8.54
CA ILE A 103 18.63 9.18 9.57
C ILE A 103 19.81 9.97 8.97
N GLY A 104 20.19 9.64 7.74
CA GLY A 104 21.22 10.32 6.97
C GLY A 104 20.75 11.55 6.20
N TYR A 105 19.54 12.09 6.46
CA TYR A 105 19.04 13.30 5.81
C TYR A 105 19.08 14.50 6.76
N ASN A 106 20.17 15.26 6.72
CA ASN A 106 20.48 16.42 7.54
C ASN A 106 21.22 17.50 6.71
N GLU A 107 21.77 18.53 7.36
CA GLU A 107 22.47 19.63 6.67
C GLU A 107 23.82 19.23 6.05
N GLU A 108 24.40 18.10 6.45
CA GLU A 108 25.72 17.60 6.05
C GLU A 108 25.65 16.37 5.14
N GLU A 109 24.64 15.52 5.32
CA GLU A 109 24.39 14.31 4.57
C GLU A 109 22.95 14.35 4.03
N THR A 110 22.75 14.07 2.75
CA THR A 110 21.44 14.14 2.10
C THR A 110 21.03 12.77 1.57
N THR A 111 21.14 11.75 2.43
CA THR A 111 20.79 10.37 2.10
C THR A 111 19.39 10.01 2.55
N ILE A 112 18.57 9.53 1.63
CA ILE A 112 17.26 8.91 1.91
C ILE A 112 17.29 7.49 1.38
N ALA A 113 16.77 6.56 2.17
CA ALA A 113 16.52 5.22 1.70
C ALA A 113 15.08 4.81 1.98
N TYR A 114 14.53 3.95 1.12
CA TYR A 114 13.33 3.21 1.45
C TYR A 114 13.55 1.72 1.17
N PHE A 115 12.84 0.87 1.91
CA PHE A 115 13.04 -0.58 1.87
C PHE A 115 11.76 -1.32 2.24
N ARG A 116 11.67 -2.59 1.81
CA ARG A 116 10.68 -3.54 2.33
C ARG A 116 11.42 -4.70 2.99
N ALA A 117 11.03 -5.06 4.21
CA ALA A 117 11.73 -6.08 4.98
C ALA A 117 11.83 -7.42 4.20
N GLY A 118 13.06 -7.88 3.95
CA GLY A 118 13.34 -9.10 3.20
C GLY A 118 13.40 -8.95 1.68
N GLU A 119 13.23 -7.74 1.15
CA GLU A 119 13.33 -7.42 -0.28
C GLU A 119 14.53 -6.50 -0.56
N GLU A 120 14.30 -5.42 -1.30
CA GLU A 120 15.30 -4.48 -1.81
C GLU A 120 15.34 -3.19 -0.97
N ARG A 121 16.53 -2.60 -0.85
CA ARG A 121 16.78 -1.28 -0.26
C ARG A 121 17.24 -0.35 -1.38
N HIS A 122 16.54 0.76 -1.55
CA HIS A 122 16.88 1.78 -2.53
C HIS A 122 17.43 2.99 -1.80
N GLU A 123 18.62 3.45 -2.18
CA GLU A 123 19.30 4.59 -1.57
C GLU A 123 19.45 5.71 -2.59
N PHE A 124 19.18 6.93 -2.14
CA PHE A 124 19.26 8.15 -2.92
C PHE A 124 20.17 9.12 -2.18
N TYR A 125 21.07 9.74 -2.92
CA TYR A 125 22.08 10.65 -2.40
C TYR A 125 21.90 12.03 -3.01
N GLU A 126 22.57 13.03 -2.42
CA GLU A 126 22.58 14.42 -2.88
C GLU A 126 21.29 15.21 -2.62
N ASN A 127 21.30 16.50 -2.96
CA ASN A 127 20.31 17.48 -2.51
C ASN A 127 18.89 17.25 -3.06
N ASP A 128 18.77 16.50 -4.15
CA ASP A 128 17.52 16.12 -4.81
C ASP A 128 17.09 14.68 -4.45
N SER A 129 17.74 14.02 -3.48
CA SER A 129 17.48 12.63 -3.11
C SER A 129 16.01 12.34 -2.78
N ILE A 130 15.32 13.26 -2.09
CA ILE A 130 13.88 13.14 -1.81
C ILE A 130 13.05 13.19 -3.08
N ASP A 131 13.34 14.12 -3.99
CA ASP A 131 12.56 14.30 -5.21
C ASP A 131 12.78 13.11 -6.17
N CYS A 132 14.01 12.63 -6.28
CA CYS A 132 14.36 11.39 -6.98
C CYS A 132 13.69 10.16 -6.37
N ALA A 133 13.63 10.06 -5.03
CA ALA A 133 12.95 8.97 -4.34
C ALA A 133 11.44 8.98 -4.61
N ILE A 134 10.80 10.16 -4.57
CA ILE A 134 9.38 10.31 -4.91
C ILE A 134 9.14 9.95 -6.37
N ASP A 135 9.98 10.38 -7.30
CA ASP A 135 9.85 10.03 -8.71
C ASP A 135 9.94 8.52 -8.94
N ARG A 136 10.83 7.82 -8.22
CA ARG A 136 10.91 6.36 -8.29
C ARG A 136 9.68 5.66 -7.71
N LEU A 137 9.09 6.16 -6.62
CA LEU A 137 7.82 5.67 -6.11
C LEU A 137 6.67 5.94 -7.10
N ARG A 138 6.67 7.11 -7.75
CA ARG A 138 5.74 7.40 -8.84
C ARG A 138 5.91 6.42 -10.00
N TYR A 139 7.13 6.09 -10.41
CA TYR A 139 7.35 5.08 -11.46
C TYR A 139 6.78 3.72 -11.10
N GLU A 140 6.77 3.34 -9.81
CA GLU A 140 6.18 2.09 -9.38
C GLU A 140 4.66 2.06 -9.57
N ILE A 141 3.96 3.12 -9.18
CA ILE A 141 2.51 3.20 -9.44
C ILE A 141 2.20 3.24 -10.93
N PHE A 142 3.01 3.93 -11.74
CA PHE A 142 2.89 3.92 -13.20
C PHE A 142 3.07 2.52 -13.78
N TYR A 143 4.10 1.79 -13.33
CA TYR A 143 4.41 0.45 -13.79
C TYR A 143 3.32 -0.55 -13.39
N SER A 144 2.93 -0.56 -12.12
CA SER A 144 1.88 -1.43 -11.60
C SER A 144 0.53 -1.15 -12.27
N ALA A 145 0.14 0.12 -12.40
CA ALA A 145 -1.09 0.48 -13.13
C ALA A 145 -1.04 0.12 -14.62
N GLY A 146 0.14 0.08 -15.24
CA GLY A 146 0.30 -0.38 -16.61
C GLY A 146 0.15 -1.90 -16.77
N LEU A 147 0.58 -2.69 -15.78
CA LEU A 147 0.49 -4.15 -15.81
C LEU A 147 -0.85 -4.69 -15.32
N CYS A 148 -1.41 -4.13 -14.25
CA CYS A 148 -2.63 -4.58 -13.60
C CYS A 148 -3.60 -3.41 -13.29
N PRO A 149 -4.07 -2.67 -14.32
CA PRO A 149 -4.89 -1.47 -14.13
C PRO A 149 -6.20 -1.71 -13.37
N GLU A 150 -6.75 -2.92 -13.47
CA GLU A 150 -8.03 -3.32 -12.87
C GLU A 150 -7.88 -4.02 -11.51
N GLU A 151 -6.65 -4.27 -11.05
CA GLU A 151 -6.44 -4.90 -9.74
C GLU A 151 -6.80 -3.92 -8.62
N GLU A 152 -7.71 -4.33 -7.75
CA GLU A 152 -8.18 -3.57 -6.59
C GLU A 152 -7.09 -3.46 -5.53
N ASN A 153 -6.97 -2.28 -4.92
CA ASN A 153 -6.09 -2.04 -3.79
C ASN A 153 -6.70 -0.99 -2.85
N TYR A 154 -6.17 -0.90 -1.64
CA TYR A 154 -6.58 0.08 -0.64
C TYR A 154 -5.61 1.24 -0.63
N TRP A 155 -6.14 2.45 -0.68
CA TRP A 155 -5.38 3.68 -0.76
C TRP A 155 -5.75 4.68 0.32
N SER A 156 -4.87 5.64 0.60
CA SER A 156 -5.18 6.83 1.41
C SER A 156 -5.04 8.10 0.59
N GLU A 157 -5.93 9.06 0.84
CA GLU A 157 -5.85 10.37 0.17
C GLU A 157 -4.53 11.08 0.50
N ALA A 158 -4.03 10.93 1.73
CA ALA A 158 -2.77 11.53 2.15
C ALA A 158 -1.57 10.95 1.39
N GLY A 159 -1.48 9.62 1.25
CA GLY A 159 -0.41 8.97 0.52
C GLY A 159 -0.48 9.21 -0.99
N LEU A 160 -1.69 9.18 -1.59
CA LEU A 160 -1.87 9.57 -2.98
C LEU A 160 -1.48 11.03 -3.22
N THR A 161 -1.83 11.94 -2.31
CA THR A 161 -1.42 13.36 -2.38
C THR A 161 0.10 13.50 -2.27
N ALA A 162 0.74 12.70 -1.41
CA ALA A 162 2.19 12.73 -1.24
C ALA A 162 2.94 12.34 -2.53
N LEU A 163 2.33 11.45 -3.33
CA LEU A 163 2.83 11.04 -4.64
C LEU A 163 2.60 12.10 -5.74
N CYS A 164 1.69 13.06 -5.59
CA CYS A 164 1.44 14.09 -6.62
C CYS A 164 2.65 15.00 -6.84
N LEU A 165 2.86 15.46 -8.08
CA LEU A 165 3.84 16.49 -8.39
C LEU A 165 3.36 17.84 -7.82
N PRO A 166 4.27 18.65 -7.24
CA PRO A 166 3.91 19.99 -6.81
C PRO A 166 3.65 20.91 -8.02
N ALA A 167 2.96 22.02 -7.78
CA ALA A 167 2.82 23.12 -8.71
C ALA A 167 4.20 23.59 -9.15
N LYS A 168 4.39 23.78 -10.47
CA LYS A 168 5.60 24.44 -10.97
C LYS A 168 5.61 25.87 -10.44
N GLU A 169 6.65 26.24 -9.71
CA GLU A 169 6.91 27.63 -9.41
C GLU A 169 7.14 28.36 -10.74
N LEU A 170 6.31 29.36 -11.03
CA LEU A 170 6.55 30.27 -12.15
C LEU A 170 7.76 31.13 -11.75
N VAL A 171 8.93 30.74 -12.23
CA VAL A 171 10.18 31.54 -12.13
C VAL A 171 10.05 32.80 -12.98
#